data_AF-A0A535AIV6-F1
#
_entry.id   AF-A0A535AIV6-F1
#
_cell.length_a   1.000
_cell.length_b   1.000
_cell.length_c   1.000
_cell.angle_alpha   90.00
_cell.angle_beta   90.00
_cell.angle_gamma   90.00
#
_symmetry.space_group_name_H-M   'P 1'
#
loop_
_entity.id
_entity.type
_entity.pdbx_description
1 polymer ?
#
loop_
_entity_poly.entity_id
_entity_poly.type
_entity_poly.pdbx_seq_one_letter_code
_entity_poly.pdbx_strand_id
1 'polypeptide(L)'
;NTTLAHERGTSPRQLVIHRMLLDDLLRLAREGADGQAPRRGDRVLRQRLAQHAIEVEITRLNNWRTLTRLQRREPLGPEASFVKLFWSEMSQRMHDTLMELLGPRGLC
;
A
#
# COMPACT_ATOMS: atom_id res chain seq x y z
N ASN A 1 -16.90 -19.14 9.92
CA ASN A 1 -15.63 -18.39 9.92
C ASN A 1 -14.74 -18.60 8.69
N THR A 2 -15.03 -19.55 7.80
CA THR A 2 -14.21 -19.87 6.61
C THR A 2 -14.36 -18.87 5.45
N THR A 3 -15.56 -18.35 5.20
CA THR A 3 -15.82 -17.41 4.08
C THR A 3 -15.14 -16.05 4.26
N LEU A 4 -15.23 -15.46 5.45
CA LEU A 4 -14.68 -14.13 5.72
C LEU A 4 -13.14 -14.10 5.71
N ALA A 5 -12.50 -15.18 6.16
CA ALA A 5 -11.04 -15.33 6.06
C ALA A 5 -10.59 -15.46 4.59
N HIS A 6 -11.39 -16.13 3.76
CA HIS A 6 -11.16 -16.21 2.32
C HIS A 6 -11.25 -14.82 1.68
N GLU A 7 -12.38 -14.11 1.82
CA GLU A 7 -12.59 -12.77 1.24
C GLU A 7 -11.50 -11.75 1.62
N ARG A 8 -10.94 -11.86 2.83
CA ARG A 8 -9.87 -10.98 3.33
C ARG A 8 -8.47 -11.42 2.93
N GLY A 9 -8.25 -12.73 2.79
CA GLY A 9 -6.95 -13.31 2.48
C GLY A 9 -6.66 -13.48 0.98
N THR A 10 -7.68 -13.50 0.12
CA THR A 10 -7.54 -13.84 -1.30
C THR A 10 -7.84 -12.70 -2.26
N SER A 11 -7.82 -11.45 -1.81
CA SER A 11 -7.99 -10.28 -2.67
C SER A 11 -6.64 -9.62 -3.02
N PRO A 12 -5.92 -10.08 -4.06
CA PRO A 12 -4.66 -9.47 -4.48
C PRO A 12 -4.86 -8.08 -5.10
N ARG A 13 -6.10 -7.67 -5.38
CA ARG A 13 -6.45 -6.37 -5.94
C ARG A 13 -5.82 -5.21 -5.17
N GLN A 14 -5.83 -5.30 -3.83
CA GLN A 14 -5.28 -4.23 -2.98
C GLN A 14 -3.79 -4.01 -3.27
N LEU A 15 -3.00 -5.08 -3.38
CA LEU A 15 -1.58 -4.98 -3.73
C LEU A 15 -1.35 -4.24 -5.07
N VAL A 16 -2.18 -4.52 -6.08
CA VAL A 16 -2.06 -3.84 -7.39
C VAL A 16 -2.36 -2.34 -7.24
N ILE A 17 -3.44 -1.98 -6.55
CA ILE A 17 -3.81 -0.58 -6.30
C ILE A 17 -2.71 0.15 -5.54
N HIS A 18 -2.17 -0.44 -4.48
CA HIS A 18 -1.09 0.16 -3.69
C HIS A 18 0.22 0.25 -4.46
N ARG A 19 0.50 -0.68 -5.37
CA ARG A 19 1.67 -0.59 -6.24
C ARG A 19 1.56 0.58 -7.22
N MET A 20 0.40 0.74 -7.86
CA MET A 20 0.12 1.88 -8.74
C MET A 20 0.21 3.20 -7.98
N LEU A 21 -0.39 3.28 -6.79
CA LEU A 21 -0.32 4.47 -5.95
C LEU A 21 1.12 4.81 -5.55
N LEU A 22 1.95 3.81 -5.22
CA LEU A 22 3.36 4.03 -4.93
C LEU A 22 4.10 4.61 -6.14
N ASP A 23 3.85 4.09 -7.33
CA ASP A 23 4.45 4.60 -8.57
C ASP A 23 4.04 6.06 -8.83
N ASP A 24 2.77 6.40 -8.57
CA ASP A 24 2.27 7.77 -8.62
C ASP A 24 2.93 8.69 -7.59
N LEU A 25 3.04 8.26 -6.32
CA LEU A 25 3.73 9.03 -5.28
C LEU A 25 5.18 9.31 -5.66
N LEU A 26 5.88 8.32 -6.20
CA LEU A 26 7.26 8.45 -6.68
C LEU A 26 7.36 9.42 -7.86
N ARG A 27 6.42 9.36 -8.80
CA ARG A 27 6.33 10.29 -9.94
C ARG A 27 6.09 11.73 -9.46
N LEU A 28 5.06 11.94 -8.64
CA LEU A 28 4.71 13.24 -8.06
C LEU A 28 5.87 13.85 -7.27
N ALA A 29 6.59 13.06 -6.47
CA ALA A 29 7.75 13.54 -5.74
C ALA A 29 8.90 13.98 -6.67
N ARG A 30 9.10 13.29 -7.80
CA ARG A 30 10.18 13.57 -8.77
C ARG A 30 9.88 14.74 -9.69
N GLU A 31 8.64 14.85 -10.14
CA GLU A 31 8.21 15.76 -11.21
C GLU A 31 7.43 16.98 -10.67
N GLY A 32 6.92 16.89 -9.43
CA GLY A 32 5.95 17.84 -8.93
C GLY A 32 4.57 17.61 -9.55
N ALA A 33 3.61 18.45 -9.19
CA ALA A 33 2.27 18.46 -9.75
C ALA A 33 1.74 19.89 -9.84
N ASP A 34 1.03 20.20 -10.93
CA ASP A 34 0.25 21.45 -11.08
C ASP A 34 1.00 22.74 -10.70
N GLY A 35 2.25 22.86 -11.14
CA GLY A 35 3.09 24.04 -10.88
C GLY A 35 3.83 24.03 -9.54
N GLN A 36 3.62 23.02 -8.69
CA GLN A 36 4.48 22.80 -7.52
C GLN A 36 5.85 22.28 -7.94
N ALA A 37 6.89 22.81 -7.30
CA ALA A 37 8.26 22.34 -7.53
C ALA A 37 8.42 20.88 -7.07
N PRO A 38 9.22 20.07 -7.77
CA PRO A 38 9.58 18.73 -7.32
C PRO A 38 10.12 18.70 -5.89
N ARG A 39 9.65 17.74 -5.09
CA ARG A 39 10.09 17.54 -3.69
C ARG A 39 11.11 16.41 -3.50
N ARG A 40 11.72 15.92 -4.58
CA ARG A 40 12.73 14.83 -4.56
C ARG A 40 13.93 15.06 -3.62
N GLY A 41 14.25 16.30 -3.26
CA GLY A 41 15.32 16.65 -2.32
C GLY A 41 14.94 16.56 -0.84
N ASP A 42 13.65 16.47 -0.54
CA ASP A 42 13.13 16.40 0.83
C ASP A 42 13.46 15.05 1.48
N ARG A 43 14.30 15.08 2.51
CA ARG A 43 14.77 13.86 3.21
C ARG A 43 13.64 13.15 3.96
N VAL A 44 12.69 13.89 4.52
CA VAL A 44 11.58 13.33 5.30
C VAL A 44 10.59 12.64 4.36
N LEU A 45 10.26 13.29 3.24
CA LEU A 45 9.43 12.69 2.20
C LEU A 45 10.07 11.41 1.64
N ARG A 46 11.39 11.44 1.34
CA ARG A 46 12.11 10.25 0.86
C ARG A 46 12.02 9.07 1.82
N GLN A 47 12.14 9.33 3.13
CA GLN A 47 12.00 8.27 4.14
C GLN A 47 10.59 7.68 4.15
N ARG A 48 9.56 8.51 4.00
CA ARG A 48 8.16 8.06 3.90
C ARG A 48 7.89 7.25 2.64
N LEU A 49 8.41 7.69 1.49
CA LEU A 49 8.30 6.93 0.24
C LEU A 49 9.01 5.57 0.33
N ALA A 50 10.17 5.52 0.99
CA ALA A 50 10.85 4.26 1.28
C ALA A 50 10.02 3.34 2.18
N GLN A 51 9.39 3.91 3.23
CA GLN A 51 8.47 3.16 4.09
C GLN A 51 7.29 2.58 3.31
N HIS A 52 6.64 3.37 2.44
CA HIS A 52 5.55 2.88 1.59
C HIS A 52 6.00 1.74 0.67
N ALA A 53 7.20 1.83 0.10
CA ALA A 53 7.77 0.76 -0.71
C ALA A 53 7.99 -0.54 0.09
N ILE A 54 8.48 -0.43 1.32
CA ILE A 54 8.65 -1.57 2.24
C ILE A 54 7.29 -2.19 2.58
N GLU A 55 6.28 -1.38 2.88
CA GLU A 55 4.95 -1.87 3.25
C GLU A 55 4.24 -2.58 2.09
N VAL A 56 4.39 -2.07 0.86
CA VAL A 56 3.88 -2.74 -0.36
C VAL A 56 4.55 -4.11 -0.52
N GLU A 57 5.86 -4.20 -0.29
CA GLU A 57 6.60 -5.46 -0.38
C GLU A 57 6.18 -6.45 0.72
N ILE A 58 5.98 -5.99 1.95
CA ILE A 58 5.43 -6.80 3.05
C ILE A 58 4.03 -7.33 2.68
N THR A 59 3.18 -6.50 2.06
CA THR A 59 1.85 -6.92 1.59
C THR A 59 1.97 -8.02 0.52
N ARG A 60 2.92 -7.88 -0.43
CA ARG A 60 3.22 -8.90 -1.45
C ARG A 60 3.64 -10.23 -0.81
N LEU A 61 4.56 -10.20 0.15
CA LEU A 61 5.05 -11.39 0.85
C LEU A 61 3.94 -12.08 1.65
N ASN A 62 3.06 -11.32 2.30
CA ASN A 62 1.90 -11.87 3.01
C ASN A 62 0.91 -12.53 2.05
N ASN A 63 0.66 -11.94 0.87
CA ASN A 63 -0.16 -12.58 -0.16
C ASN A 63 0.45 -13.92 -0.61
N TRP A 64 1.77 -13.98 -0.83
CA TRP A 64 2.45 -15.24 -1.16
C TRP A 64 2.35 -16.28 -0.07
N ARG A 65 2.47 -15.88 1.20
CA ARG A 65 2.26 -16.77 2.35
C ARG A 65 0.84 -17.34 2.35
N THR A 66 -0.17 -16.51 2.12
CA THR A 66 -1.58 -16.94 2.03
C THR A 66 -1.79 -17.94 0.89
N LEU A 67 -1.28 -17.64 -0.31
CA LEU A 67 -1.37 -18.53 -1.47
C LEU A 67 -0.66 -19.87 -1.23
N THR A 68 0.51 -19.85 -0.59
CA THR A 68 1.26 -21.07 -0.26
C THR A 68 0.47 -21.98 0.68
N ARG A 69 -0.19 -21.42 1.71
CA ARG A 69 -1.05 -22.19 2.62
C ARG A 69 -2.26 -22.79 1.90
N LEU A 70 -2.90 -21.99 1.04
CA LEU A 70 -4.03 -22.45 0.22
C LEU A 70 -3.61 -23.60 -0.71
N GLN A 71 -2.45 -23.49 -1.37
CA GLN A 71 -1.92 -24.55 -2.22
C GLN A 71 -1.67 -25.84 -1.43
N ARG A 72 -1.26 -25.73 -0.16
CA ARG A 72 -1.08 -26.87 0.77
C ARG A 72 -2.38 -27.37 1.41
N ARG A 73 -3.53 -26.77 1.07
CA ARG A 73 -4.85 -27.04 1.68
C ARG A 73 -4.86 -26.83 3.19
N GLU A 74 -4.00 -25.96 3.69
CA GLU A 74 -3.98 -25.56 5.08
C GLU A 74 -5.07 -24.51 5.35
N PRO A 75 -5.70 -24.52 6.54
CA PRO A 75 -6.71 -23.52 6.88
C PRO A 75 -6.10 -22.12 6.95
N LEU A 76 -6.83 -21.13 6.45
CA LEU A 76 -6.54 -19.71 6.69
C LEU A 76 -6.87 -19.38 8.14
N GLY A 77 -5.86 -18.98 8.91
CA GLY A 77 -6.02 -18.60 10.31
C GLY A 77 -6.31 -17.10 10.50
N PRO A 78 -6.18 -16.60 11.75
CA PRO A 78 -6.39 -15.19 12.08
C PRO A 78 -5.44 -14.23 11.34
N GLU A 79 -4.37 -14.74 10.73
CA GLU A 79 -3.42 -13.98 9.92
C GLU A 79 -4.10 -13.27 8.74
N ALA A 80 -5.20 -13.79 8.20
CA ALA A 80 -5.96 -13.10 7.16
C ALA A 80 -6.55 -11.76 7.65
N SER A 81 -6.93 -11.68 8.93
CA SER A 81 -7.39 -10.42 9.55
C SER A 81 -6.24 -9.44 9.76
N PHE A 82 -5.06 -9.94 10.14
CA PHE A 82 -3.85 -9.12 10.24
C PHE A 82 -3.47 -8.49 8.90
N VAL A 83 -3.48 -9.28 7.81
CA VAL A 83 -3.17 -8.78 6.47
C VAL A 83 -4.11 -7.64 6.07
N LYS A 84 -5.42 -7.77 6.39
CA LYS A 84 -6.38 -6.70 6.17
C LYS A 84 -6.02 -5.41 6.90
N LEU A 85 -5.82 -5.51 8.22
CA LEU A 85 -5.48 -4.35 9.04
C LEU A 85 -4.23 -3.67 8.51
N PHE A 86 -3.18 -4.45 8.25
CA PHE A 86 -1.92 -3.97 7.73
C PHE A 86 -2.06 -3.16 6.44
N TRP A 87 -2.69 -3.74 5.39
CA TRP A 87 -2.80 -3.01 4.13
C TRP A 87 -3.75 -1.81 4.24
N SER A 88 -4.76 -1.86 5.11
CA SER A 88 -5.70 -0.74 5.26
C SER A 88 -5.05 0.47 5.93
N GLU A 89 -4.21 0.27 6.94
CA GLU A 89 -3.45 1.35 7.56
C GLU A 89 -2.35 1.89 6.64
N MET A 90 -1.65 0.99 5.91
CA MET A 90 -0.72 1.39 4.84
C MET A 90 -1.43 2.30 3.83
N SER A 91 -2.63 1.89 3.39
CA SER A 91 -3.44 2.67 2.45
C SER A 91 -3.69 4.08 2.96
N GLN A 92 -4.09 4.24 4.22
CA GLN A 92 -4.32 5.56 4.82
C GLN A 92 -3.05 6.42 4.78
N ARG A 93 -1.91 5.90 5.25
CA ARG A 93 -0.64 6.64 5.25
C ARG A 93 -0.16 7.03 3.84
N MET A 94 -0.40 6.16 2.85
CA MET A 94 -0.10 6.46 1.45
C MET A 94 -0.97 7.61 0.93
N HIS A 95 -2.27 7.62 1.25
CA HIS A 95 -3.17 8.70 0.86
C HIS A 95 -2.83 10.02 1.58
N ASP A 96 -2.44 9.99 2.86
CA ASP A 96 -1.96 11.19 3.56
C ASP A 96 -0.75 11.81 2.82
N THR A 97 0.15 10.95 2.33
CA THR A 97 1.32 11.37 1.55
C THR A 97 0.91 11.91 0.17
N LEU A 98 -0.09 11.30 -0.45
CA LEU A 98 -0.65 11.79 -1.71
C LEU A 98 -1.25 13.19 -1.53
N MET A 99 -2.07 13.39 -0.49
CA MET A 99 -2.70 14.69 -0.21
C MET A 99 -1.66 15.77 0.01
N GLU A 100 -0.59 15.48 0.75
CA GLU A 100 0.51 16.42 0.93
C GLU A 100 1.22 16.78 -0.37
N LEU A 101 1.44 15.80 -1.26
CA LEU A 101 2.08 16.02 -2.56
C LEU A 101 1.19 16.82 -3.52
N LEU A 102 -0.13 16.62 -3.46
CA LEU A 102 -1.11 17.37 -4.26
C LEU A 102 -1.38 18.78 -3.71
N GLY A 103 -1.09 19.01 -2.42
CA GLY A 103 -1.33 20.30 -1.76
C GLY A 103 -2.83 20.65 -1.72
N PRO A 104 -3.21 21.93 -1.87
CA PRO A 104 -4.61 22.38 -1.71
C PRO A 104 -5.65 21.67 -2.58
N ARG A 105 -5.25 21.02 -3.69
CA ARG A 105 -6.18 20.25 -4.53
C ARG A 105 -6.47 18.83 -4.04
N GLY A 106 -5.76 18.33 -3.02
CA GLY A 106 -6.10 17.04 -2.41
C GLY A 106 -7.48 17.03 -1.72
N LEU A 107 -8.06 18.20 -1.47
CA LEU A 107 -9.35 18.37 -0.79
C LEU A 107 -10.54 18.54 -1.75
N CYS A 108 -10.31 18.52 -3.07
CA CYS A 108 -11.30 18.79 -4.10
C CYS A 108 -12.02 17.53 -4.59
#